data_AF-Q7MQX0-F1
#
_entry.id   AF-Q7MQX0-F1
#
_cell.length_a   1.000
_cell.length_b   1.000
_cell.length_c   1.000
_cell.angle_alpha   90.00
_cell.angle_beta   90.00
_cell.angle_gamma   90.00
#
_symmetry.space_group_name_H-M   'P 1'
#
loop_
_entity.id
_entity.type
_entity.pdbx_description
1 polymer ?
#
loop_
_entity_poly.entity_id
_entity_poly.type
_entity_poly.pdbx_seq_one_letter_code
_entity_poly.pdbx_strand_id
1 'polypeptide(L)'
;MFKELQTLLKSRHTLAHALTKKHLYALGLLLILLFVSYAILQSAIAQQRDDAYLVNISGKQRMLAQRIVSLSQNIASRKFLGRDYLEASEELKLSLQELDFIHKSLRQKALHTEGFSLNRRSPLYEVYFGSWNLAIKLESFLGEGVRLLESEETEETLFLSQNLLEMWEGDQGLLGVLELGTLTFQLESEHRIDTLQKTALGIILLIVVVLFLEALFVIRPAILELALIEEKCKKCLNKRESTEDS
;
A
#
# COMPACT_ATOMS: atom_id res chain seq x y z
N MET A 1 66.19 16.64 4.58
CA MET A 1 65.45 16.88 5.84
C MET A 1 64.32 17.91 5.74
N PHE A 2 64.54 19.24 5.69
CA PHE A 2 63.43 20.23 5.66
C PHE A 2 62.50 20.08 4.43
N LYS A 3 63.10 19.84 3.25
CA LYS A 3 62.36 19.52 2.02
C LYS A 3 61.56 18.21 2.13
N GLU A 4 62.11 17.17 2.78
CA GLU A 4 61.44 15.88 2.97
C GLU A 4 60.23 16.00 3.90
N LEU A 5 60.37 16.75 5.01
CA LEU A 5 59.28 17.04 5.94
C LEU A 5 58.16 17.85 5.27
N GLN A 6 58.51 18.87 4.46
CA GLN A 6 57.53 19.64 3.69
C GLN A 6 56.81 18.79 2.63
N THR A 7 57.50 17.88 1.94
CA THR A 7 56.84 16.95 1.00
C THR A 7 55.90 15.96 1.71
N LEU A 8 56.28 15.46 2.89
CA LEU A 8 55.42 14.58 3.69
C LEU A 8 54.15 15.31 4.16
N LEU A 9 54.28 16.54 4.67
CA LEU A 9 53.15 17.36 5.09
C LEU A 9 52.21 17.69 3.91
N LYS A 10 52.76 18.09 2.75
CA LYS A 10 51.96 18.38 1.56
C LYS A 10 51.22 17.14 1.05
N SER A 11 51.89 15.99 1.02
CA SER A 11 51.29 14.72 0.61
C SER A 11 50.15 14.28 1.53
N ARG A 12 50.30 14.43 2.85
CA ARG A 12 49.26 14.15 3.85
C ARG A 12 48.02 15.03 3.66
N HIS A 13 48.20 16.32 3.40
CA HIS A 13 47.08 17.24 3.17
C HIS A 13 46.30 16.91 1.89
N THR A 14 47.00 16.66 0.77
CA THR A 14 46.34 16.27 -0.50
C THR A 14 45.59 14.95 -0.38
N LEU A 15 46.17 13.99 0.35
CA LEU A 15 45.57 12.69 0.60
C LEU A 15 44.28 12.81 1.44
N ALA A 16 44.37 13.52 2.56
CA ALA A 16 43.24 13.77 3.45
C ALA A 16 42.10 14.43 2.69
N HIS A 17 42.39 15.44 1.87
CA HIS A 17 41.35 16.16 1.12
C HIS A 17 40.66 15.29 0.06
N ALA A 18 41.41 14.42 -0.64
CA ALA A 18 40.84 13.48 -1.61
C ALA A 18 39.98 12.40 -0.94
N LEU A 19 40.43 11.86 0.20
CA LEU A 19 39.69 10.90 1.02
C LEU A 19 38.40 11.50 1.59
N THR A 20 38.46 12.72 2.15
CA THR A 20 37.28 13.41 2.69
C THR A 20 36.24 13.65 1.61
N LYS A 21 36.62 14.06 0.39
CA LYS A 21 35.66 14.24 -0.71
C LYS A 21 34.99 12.92 -1.10
N LYS A 22 35.75 11.84 -1.26
CA LYS A 22 35.21 10.50 -1.58
C LYS A 22 34.24 10.03 -0.50
N HIS A 23 34.61 10.17 0.77
CA HIS A 23 33.73 9.85 1.90
C HIS A 23 32.46 10.70 1.92
N LEU A 24 32.56 12.00 1.65
CA LEU A 24 31.40 12.88 1.64
C LEU A 24 30.40 12.52 0.54
N TYR A 25 30.88 12.18 -0.67
CA TYR A 25 30.00 11.71 -1.75
C TYR A 25 29.33 10.38 -1.41
N ALA A 26 30.07 9.45 -0.83
CA ALA A 26 29.57 8.12 -0.52
C ALA A 26 28.56 8.16 0.65
N LEU A 27 28.85 8.93 1.70
CA LEU A 27 27.91 9.24 2.78
C LEU A 27 26.67 9.99 2.24
N GLY A 28 26.85 10.95 1.34
CA GLY A 28 25.74 11.65 0.70
C GLY A 28 24.83 10.71 -0.09
N LEU A 29 25.40 9.78 -0.85
CA LEU A 29 24.65 8.74 -1.56
C LEU A 29 23.88 7.84 -0.58
N LEU A 30 24.52 7.39 0.51
CA LEU A 30 23.87 6.59 1.55
C LEU A 30 22.70 7.34 2.19
N LEU A 31 22.89 8.62 2.53
CA LEU A 31 21.83 9.45 3.09
C LEU A 31 20.65 9.59 2.13
N ILE A 32 20.91 9.80 0.83
CA ILE A 32 19.86 9.86 -0.19
C ILE A 32 19.13 8.52 -0.28
N LEU A 33 19.85 7.40 -0.36
CA LEU A 33 19.24 6.06 -0.43
C LEU A 33 18.39 5.75 0.81
N LEU A 34 18.86 6.12 2.00
CA LEU A 34 18.10 5.98 3.24
C LEU A 34 16.83 6.83 3.23
N PHE A 35 16.91 8.08 2.77
CA PHE A 35 15.75 8.95 2.66
C PHE A 35 14.72 8.42 1.65
N VAL A 36 15.16 7.93 0.50
CA VAL A 36 14.29 7.29 -0.50
C VAL A 36 13.64 6.02 0.08
N SER A 37 14.42 5.17 0.75
CA SER A 37 13.89 3.97 1.43
C SER A 37 12.83 4.33 2.46
N TYR A 38 13.07 5.38 3.25
CA TYR A 38 12.09 5.89 4.22
C TYR A 38 10.82 6.41 3.55
N ALA A 39 10.95 7.19 2.46
CA ALA A 39 9.81 7.70 1.71
C ALA A 39 8.95 6.58 1.12
N ILE A 40 9.56 5.52 0.58
CA ILE A 40 8.85 4.33 0.07
C ILE A 40 8.10 3.61 1.19
N LEU A 41 8.74 3.43 2.35
CA LEU A 41 8.08 2.81 3.50
C LEU A 41 6.87 3.60 3.97
N GLN A 42 6.98 4.94 4.05
CA GLN A 42 5.86 5.80 4.41
C GLN A 42 4.74 5.76 3.38
N SER A 43 5.09 5.74 2.08
CA SER A 43 4.11 5.55 1.01
C SER A 43 3.40 4.20 1.11
N ALA A 44 4.11 3.13 1.45
CA ALA A 44 3.53 1.80 1.65
C ALA A 44 2.56 1.76 2.84
N ILE A 45 2.91 2.40 3.96
CA ILE A 45 2.03 2.49 5.14
C ILE A 45 0.76 3.30 4.82
N ALA A 46 0.90 4.43 4.12
CA ALA A 46 -0.24 5.23 3.71
C ALA A 46 -1.17 4.45 2.77
N GLN A 47 -0.61 3.80 1.74
CA GLN A 47 -1.36 2.99 0.79
C GLN A 47 -2.09 1.82 1.49
N GLN A 48 -1.44 1.17 2.45
CA GLN A 48 -2.04 0.07 3.22
C GLN A 48 -3.27 0.52 4.03
N ARG A 49 -3.28 1.74 4.57
CA ARG A 49 -4.46 2.26 5.29
C ARG A 49 -5.65 2.47 4.36
N ASP A 50 -5.41 3.08 3.22
CA ASP A 50 -6.46 3.31 2.21
C ASP A 50 -6.99 1.98 1.67
N ASP A 51 -6.10 1.03 1.40
CA ASP A 51 -6.48 -0.28 0.89
C ASP A 51 -7.25 -1.11 1.94
N ALA A 52 -6.83 -1.09 3.21
CA ALA A 52 -7.56 -1.75 4.30
C ALA A 52 -8.96 -1.14 4.51
N TYR A 53 -9.08 0.19 4.35
CA TYR A 53 -10.37 0.86 4.37
C TYR A 53 -11.28 0.36 3.24
N LEU A 54 -10.77 0.29 2.00
CA LEU A 54 -11.52 -0.20 0.83
C LEU A 54 -11.97 -1.66 0.99
N VAL A 55 -11.10 -2.54 1.47
CA VAL A 55 -11.46 -3.93 1.77
C VAL A 55 -12.59 -3.98 2.80
N ASN A 56 -12.49 -3.22 3.89
CA ASN A 56 -13.52 -3.17 4.93
C ASN A 56 -14.87 -2.68 4.40
N ILE A 57 -14.90 -1.55 3.68
CA ILE A 57 -16.16 -1.03 3.14
C ILE A 57 -16.74 -1.90 2.01
N SER A 58 -15.90 -2.61 1.26
CA SER A 58 -16.40 -3.61 0.30
C SER A 58 -17.06 -4.78 1.03
N GLY A 59 -16.47 -5.26 2.13
CA GLY A 59 -17.07 -6.30 2.96
C GLY A 59 -18.40 -5.86 3.60
N LYS A 60 -18.53 -4.56 3.91
CA LYS A 60 -19.81 -4.00 4.38
C LYS A 60 -20.93 -4.10 3.36
N GLN A 61 -20.65 -4.05 2.05
CA GLN A 61 -21.71 -4.22 1.04
C GLN A 61 -22.44 -5.56 1.20
N ARG A 62 -21.69 -6.64 1.43
CA ARG A 62 -22.23 -7.98 1.68
C ARG A 62 -23.11 -8.02 2.94
N MET A 63 -22.62 -7.44 4.03
CA MET A 63 -23.36 -7.38 5.29
C MET A 63 -24.65 -6.57 5.16
N LEU A 64 -24.59 -5.40 4.51
CA LEU A 64 -25.75 -4.54 4.30
C LEU A 64 -26.76 -5.18 3.35
N ALA A 65 -26.32 -5.82 2.25
CA ALA A 65 -27.21 -6.53 1.35
C ALA A 65 -27.96 -7.66 2.07
N GLN A 66 -27.26 -8.47 2.86
CA GLN A 66 -27.89 -9.50 3.69
C GLN A 66 -28.87 -8.89 4.72
N ARG A 67 -28.49 -7.77 5.35
CA ARG A 67 -29.35 -7.06 6.30
C ARG A 67 -30.62 -6.55 5.63
N ILE A 68 -30.52 -6.00 4.41
CA ILE A 68 -31.67 -5.54 3.60
C ILE A 68 -32.62 -6.71 3.31
N VAL A 69 -32.10 -7.87 2.91
CA VAL A 69 -32.92 -9.09 2.72
C VAL A 69 -33.60 -9.51 4.02
N SER A 70 -32.87 -9.53 5.13
CA SER A 70 -33.46 -9.90 6.43
C SER A 70 -34.58 -8.93 6.85
N LEU A 71 -34.37 -7.63 6.66
CA LEU A 71 -35.36 -6.60 7.00
C LEU A 71 -36.58 -6.65 6.08
N SER A 72 -36.39 -6.89 4.78
CA SER A 72 -37.49 -7.01 3.83
C SER A 72 -38.42 -8.17 4.18
N GLN A 73 -37.85 -9.33 4.54
CA GLN A 73 -38.59 -10.50 5.01
C GLN A 73 -39.33 -10.21 6.33
N ASN A 74 -38.70 -9.48 7.24
CA ASN A 74 -39.31 -9.07 8.51
C ASN A 74 -40.53 -8.15 8.30
N ILE A 75 -40.38 -7.14 7.43
CA ILE A 75 -41.45 -6.21 7.06
C ILE A 75 -42.60 -6.95 6.41
N ALA A 76 -42.33 -7.80 5.41
CA ALA A 76 -43.36 -8.57 4.71
C ALA A 76 -44.15 -9.46 5.67
N SER A 77 -43.47 -10.19 6.56
CA SER A 77 -44.08 -11.04 7.58
C SER A 77 -44.95 -10.25 8.56
N ARG A 78 -44.44 -9.12 9.09
CA ARG A 78 -45.18 -8.27 10.03
C ARG A 78 -46.41 -7.65 9.38
N LYS A 79 -46.27 -7.12 8.17
CA LYS A 79 -47.36 -6.52 7.40
C LYS A 79 -48.46 -7.53 7.10
N PHE A 80 -48.09 -8.76 6.69
CA PHE A 80 -49.04 -9.86 6.51
C PHE A 80 -49.82 -10.21 7.79
N LEU A 81 -49.14 -10.19 8.93
CA LEU A 81 -49.74 -10.46 10.24
C LEU A 81 -50.46 -9.24 10.87
N GLY A 82 -50.52 -8.09 10.18
CA GLY A 82 -51.11 -6.86 10.72
C GLY A 82 -50.37 -6.29 11.94
N ARG A 83 -49.07 -6.54 12.06
CA ARG A 83 -48.21 -6.06 13.16
C ARG A 83 -47.46 -4.80 12.74
N ASP A 84 -47.07 -3.99 13.72
CA ASP A 84 -46.22 -2.83 13.48
C ASP A 84 -44.87 -3.25 12.88
N TYR A 85 -44.45 -2.53 11.84
CA TYR A 85 -43.23 -2.73 11.07
C TYR A 85 -42.45 -1.42 10.86
N LEU A 86 -42.84 -0.32 11.51
CA LEU A 86 -42.26 1.00 11.28
C LEU A 86 -40.76 1.05 11.58
N GLU A 87 -40.32 0.44 12.70
CA GLU A 87 -38.90 0.35 13.08
C GLU A 87 -38.09 -0.43 12.03
N ALA A 88 -38.62 -1.56 11.54
CA ALA A 88 -37.94 -2.36 10.52
C ALA A 88 -37.84 -1.60 9.18
N SER A 89 -38.86 -0.82 8.81
CA SER A 89 -38.83 0.06 7.64
C SER A 89 -37.82 1.19 7.78
N GLU A 90 -37.69 1.78 8.96
CA GLU A 90 -36.67 2.81 9.22
C GLU A 90 -35.26 2.22 9.11
N GLU A 91 -35.01 1.06 9.71
CA GLU A 91 -33.73 0.35 9.57
C GLU A 91 -33.41 -0.05 8.12
N LEU A 92 -34.43 -0.48 7.36
CA LEU A 92 -34.27 -0.82 5.95
C LEU A 92 -33.85 0.41 5.14
N LYS A 93 -34.52 1.54 5.37
CA LYS A 93 -34.19 2.81 4.73
C LYS A 93 -32.74 3.23 4.99
N LEU A 94 -32.30 3.18 6.24
CA LEU A 94 -30.91 3.52 6.61
C LEU A 94 -29.91 2.55 5.97
N SER A 95 -30.22 1.25 5.94
CA SER A 95 -29.36 0.24 5.33
C SER A 95 -29.23 0.42 3.81
N LEU A 96 -30.32 0.77 3.12
CA LEU A 96 -30.32 1.08 1.69
C LEU A 96 -29.47 2.33 1.39
N GLN A 97 -29.61 3.39 2.21
CA GLN A 97 -28.84 4.61 2.07
C GLN A 97 -27.34 4.38 2.28
N GLU A 98 -26.95 3.62 3.31
CA GLU A 98 -25.54 3.28 3.56
C GLU A 98 -24.99 2.43 2.42
N LEU A 99 -25.74 1.43 1.95
CA LEU A 99 -25.30 0.57 0.85
C LEU A 99 -25.13 1.34 -0.45
N ASP A 100 -26.06 2.23 -0.80
CA ASP A 100 -25.98 3.08 -2.00
C ASP A 100 -24.75 4.00 -1.96
N PHE A 101 -24.49 4.63 -0.80
CA PHE A 101 -23.32 5.49 -0.63
C PHE A 101 -22.00 4.71 -0.81
N ILE A 102 -21.87 3.55 -0.15
CA ILE A 102 -20.70 2.68 -0.29
C ILE A 102 -20.56 2.20 -1.74
N HIS A 103 -21.67 1.81 -2.37
CA HIS A 103 -21.68 1.34 -3.75
C HIS A 103 -21.15 2.39 -4.73
N LYS A 104 -21.66 3.62 -4.66
CA LYS A 104 -21.19 4.73 -5.49
C LYS A 104 -19.70 4.99 -5.32
N SER A 105 -19.23 4.99 -4.07
CA SER A 105 -17.82 5.21 -3.73
C SER A 105 -16.91 4.12 -4.32
N LEU A 106 -17.28 2.85 -4.17
CA LEU A 106 -16.50 1.72 -4.67
C LEU A 106 -16.58 1.57 -6.20
N ARG A 107 -17.73 1.87 -6.80
CA ARG A 107 -17.90 1.92 -8.25
C ARG A 107 -17.01 3.00 -8.88
N GLN A 108 -16.93 4.18 -8.27
CA GLN A 108 -16.02 5.23 -8.70
C GLN A 108 -14.55 4.79 -8.58
N LYS A 109 -14.19 4.13 -7.46
CA LYS A 109 -12.85 3.57 -7.29
C LYS A 109 -12.52 2.53 -8.36
N ALA A 110 -13.42 1.60 -8.65
CA ALA A 110 -13.24 0.57 -9.68
C ALA A 110 -13.08 1.18 -11.08
N LEU A 111 -13.74 2.29 -11.38
CA LEU A 111 -13.63 2.99 -12.66
C LEU A 111 -12.24 3.60 -12.87
N HIS A 112 -11.64 4.14 -11.82
CA HIS A 112 -10.35 4.83 -11.86
C HIS A 112 -9.16 3.95 -11.49
N THR A 113 -9.39 2.66 -11.17
CA THR A 113 -8.30 1.75 -10.83
C THR A 113 -7.64 1.25 -12.11
N GLU A 114 -6.37 1.58 -12.28
CA GLU A 114 -5.55 1.07 -13.38
C GLU A 114 -5.22 -0.42 -13.15
N GLY A 115 -5.21 -1.20 -14.24
CA GLY A 115 -4.85 -2.61 -14.17
C GLY A 115 -3.35 -2.83 -14.00
N PHE A 116 -2.98 -4.05 -13.61
CA PHE A 116 -1.58 -4.48 -13.40
C PHE A 116 -0.66 -4.35 -14.63
N SER A 117 -1.20 -4.05 -15.81
CA SER A 117 -0.44 -3.88 -17.05
C SER A 117 -0.99 -2.69 -17.83
N LEU A 118 -0.10 -1.95 -18.49
CA LEU A 118 -0.37 -0.68 -19.21
C LEU A 118 -1.41 -0.77 -20.35
N ASN A 119 -2.08 -1.91 -20.54
CA ASN A 119 -3.08 -2.10 -21.61
C ASN A 119 -4.22 -3.06 -21.23
N ARG A 120 -4.43 -3.38 -19.95
CA ARG A 120 -5.58 -4.18 -19.49
C ARG A 120 -6.39 -3.44 -18.43
N ARG A 121 -7.70 -3.59 -18.52
CA ARG A 121 -8.64 -3.19 -17.47
C ARG A 121 -8.27 -3.87 -16.15
N SER A 122 -8.43 -3.16 -15.03
CA SER A 122 -8.21 -3.73 -13.70
C SER A 122 -9.19 -4.89 -13.45
N PRO A 123 -8.80 -5.92 -12.70
CA PRO A 123 -9.73 -6.94 -12.22
C PRO A 123 -10.96 -6.36 -11.51
N LEU A 124 -10.82 -5.27 -10.74
CA LEU A 124 -11.95 -4.57 -10.13
C LEU A 124 -12.91 -4.01 -11.17
N TYR A 125 -12.37 -3.46 -12.27
CA TYR A 125 -13.20 -2.99 -13.38
C TYR A 125 -14.03 -4.14 -13.96
N GLU A 126 -13.41 -5.31 -14.18
CA GLU A 126 -14.11 -6.49 -14.71
C GLU A 126 -15.21 -7.03 -13.78
N VAL A 127 -15.04 -6.92 -12.45
CA VAL A 127 -16.08 -7.27 -11.49
C VAL A 127 -17.26 -6.28 -11.53
N TYR A 128 -16.97 -4.97 -11.56
CA TYR A 128 -18.01 -3.94 -11.52
C TYR A 128 -18.75 -3.74 -12.84
N PHE A 129 -18.02 -3.73 -13.95
CA PHE A 129 -18.50 -3.31 -15.27
C PHE A 129 -18.29 -4.36 -16.37
N GLY A 130 -17.57 -5.44 -16.07
CA GLY A 130 -17.34 -6.54 -17.00
C GLY A 130 -18.37 -7.64 -16.84
N SER A 131 -17.94 -8.89 -16.98
CA SER A 131 -18.84 -10.05 -17.05
C SER A 131 -19.72 -10.25 -15.81
N TRP A 132 -19.24 -9.82 -14.64
CA TRP A 132 -19.96 -10.00 -13.37
C TRP A 132 -21.02 -8.91 -13.11
N ASN A 133 -20.90 -7.75 -13.77
CA ASN A 133 -21.87 -6.65 -13.73
C ASN A 133 -22.35 -6.27 -12.32
N LEU A 134 -21.46 -6.26 -11.33
CA LEU A 134 -21.83 -5.96 -9.94
C LEU A 134 -22.55 -4.60 -9.81
N ALA A 135 -22.14 -3.60 -10.60
CA ALA A 135 -22.78 -2.29 -10.60
C ALA A 135 -24.29 -2.39 -10.90
N ILE A 136 -24.64 -3.03 -12.00
CA ILE A 136 -26.03 -3.17 -12.44
C ILE A 136 -26.83 -4.03 -11.44
N LYS A 137 -26.25 -5.15 -10.99
CA LYS A 137 -26.93 -6.03 -10.02
C LYS A 137 -27.24 -5.31 -8.71
N LEU A 138 -26.30 -4.52 -8.19
CA LEU A 138 -26.52 -3.78 -6.94
C LEU A 138 -27.52 -2.63 -7.13
N GLU A 139 -27.46 -1.92 -8.26
CA GLU A 139 -28.42 -0.86 -8.60
C GLU A 139 -29.85 -1.42 -8.69
N SER A 140 -30.05 -2.58 -9.34
CA SER A 140 -31.35 -3.26 -9.36
C SER A 140 -31.81 -3.69 -7.97
N PHE A 141 -30.90 -4.25 -7.15
CA PHE A 141 -31.20 -4.69 -5.80
C PHE A 141 -31.63 -3.53 -4.89
N LEU A 142 -30.91 -2.40 -4.95
CA LEU A 142 -31.27 -1.18 -4.24
C LEU A 142 -32.64 -0.64 -4.70
N GLY A 143 -32.92 -0.69 -6.01
CA GLY A 143 -34.22 -0.30 -6.56
C GLY A 143 -35.39 -1.12 -6.00
N GLU A 144 -35.26 -2.45 -5.95
CA GLU A 144 -36.27 -3.33 -5.35
C GLU A 144 -36.48 -3.04 -3.84
N GLY A 145 -35.40 -2.75 -3.11
CA GLY A 145 -35.49 -2.35 -1.70
C GLY A 145 -36.23 -1.03 -1.49
N VAL A 146 -36.03 -0.05 -2.36
CA VAL A 146 -36.77 1.22 -2.34
C VAL A 146 -38.25 1.00 -2.67
N ARG A 147 -38.56 0.22 -3.71
CA ARG A 147 -39.95 -0.14 -4.06
C ARG A 147 -40.68 -0.81 -2.89
N LEU A 148 -39.99 -1.67 -2.14
CA LEU A 148 -40.58 -2.34 -0.99
C LEU A 148 -40.98 -1.34 0.10
N LEU A 149 -40.14 -0.34 0.38
CA LEU A 149 -40.46 0.72 1.34
C LEU A 149 -41.66 1.57 0.92
N GLU A 150 -41.84 1.76 -0.39
CA GLU A 150 -42.94 2.54 -0.96
C GLU A 150 -44.24 1.72 -1.10
N SER A 151 -44.17 0.39 -0.99
CA SER A 151 -45.33 -0.48 -1.18
C SER A 151 -46.36 -0.37 -0.04
N GLU A 152 -47.60 -0.04 -0.38
CA GLU A 152 -48.73 -0.03 0.55
C GLU A 152 -49.47 -1.37 0.58
N GLU A 153 -49.43 -2.14 -0.50
CA GLU A 153 -50.10 -3.43 -0.62
C GLU A 153 -49.30 -4.58 -0.01
N THR A 154 -49.95 -5.46 0.75
CA THR A 154 -49.30 -6.62 1.40
C THR A 154 -48.77 -7.63 0.38
N GLU A 155 -49.52 -7.87 -0.70
CA GLU A 155 -49.12 -8.81 -1.76
C GLU A 155 -47.86 -8.35 -2.49
N GLU A 156 -47.80 -7.05 -2.81
CA GLU A 156 -46.60 -6.46 -3.42
C GLU A 156 -45.39 -6.52 -2.47
N THR A 157 -45.54 -6.19 -1.18
CA THR A 157 -44.44 -6.29 -0.20
C THR A 157 -43.90 -7.72 -0.11
N LEU A 158 -44.77 -8.74 -0.09
CA LEU A 158 -44.38 -10.14 -0.10
C LEU A 158 -43.59 -10.48 -1.36
N PHE A 159 -44.10 -10.15 -2.54
CA PHE A 159 -43.42 -10.35 -3.82
C PHE A 159 -42.03 -9.70 -3.87
N LEU A 160 -41.92 -8.42 -3.52
CA LEU A 160 -40.67 -7.67 -3.52
C LEU A 160 -39.66 -8.25 -2.51
N SER A 161 -40.12 -8.65 -1.33
CA SER A 161 -39.25 -9.29 -0.33
C SER A 161 -38.65 -10.60 -0.85
N GLN A 162 -39.44 -11.38 -1.59
CA GLN A 162 -39.02 -12.66 -2.14
C GLN A 162 -38.07 -12.46 -3.32
N ASN A 163 -38.31 -11.47 -4.18
CA ASN A 163 -37.37 -11.07 -5.22
C ASN A 163 -36.01 -10.68 -4.65
N LEU A 164 -35.98 -9.89 -3.57
CA LEU A 164 -34.72 -9.50 -2.90
C LEU A 164 -33.93 -10.72 -2.40
N LEU A 165 -34.62 -11.75 -1.89
CA LEU A 165 -34.00 -13.00 -1.47
C LEU A 165 -33.42 -13.76 -2.67
N GLU A 166 -34.17 -13.88 -3.77
CA GLU A 166 -33.71 -14.55 -5.00
C GLU A 166 -32.51 -13.82 -5.64
N MET A 167 -32.53 -12.50 -5.68
CA MET A 167 -31.41 -11.67 -6.15
C MET A 167 -30.15 -11.85 -5.31
N TRP A 168 -30.32 -12.12 -4.01
CA TRP A 168 -29.21 -12.37 -3.07
C TRP A 168 -28.63 -13.77 -3.21
N GLU A 169 -29.46 -14.82 -3.20
CA GLU A 169 -29.04 -16.23 -3.08
C GLU A 169 -28.83 -16.98 -4.40
N GLY A 170 -29.29 -16.47 -5.55
CA GLY A 170 -29.21 -17.22 -6.82
C GLY A 170 -27.79 -17.66 -7.23
N ASP A 171 -27.68 -18.59 -8.19
CA ASP A 171 -26.38 -19.10 -8.72
C ASP A 171 -25.46 -18.00 -9.28
N GLN A 172 -26.03 -16.85 -9.64
CA GLN A 172 -25.31 -15.61 -9.98
C GLN A 172 -25.78 -14.43 -9.13
N GLY A 173 -26.25 -14.72 -7.92
CA GLY A 173 -26.79 -13.78 -6.97
C GLY A 173 -25.72 -12.81 -6.45
N LEU A 174 -26.19 -11.81 -5.74
CA LEU A 174 -25.36 -10.72 -5.22
C LEU A 174 -24.27 -11.23 -4.27
N LEU A 175 -24.54 -12.29 -3.50
CA LEU A 175 -23.61 -12.82 -2.50
C LEU A 175 -22.25 -13.18 -3.12
N GLY A 176 -22.25 -14.05 -4.14
CA GLY A 176 -21.00 -14.50 -4.77
C GLY A 176 -20.25 -13.37 -5.47
N VAL A 177 -20.98 -12.45 -6.12
CA VAL A 177 -20.34 -11.32 -6.82
C VAL A 177 -19.76 -10.30 -5.84
N LEU A 178 -20.42 -10.05 -4.71
CA LEU A 178 -19.91 -9.20 -3.64
C LEU A 178 -18.67 -9.80 -2.98
N GLU A 179 -18.66 -11.11 -2.74
CA GLU A 179 -17.48 -11.83 -2.25
C GLU A 179 -16.32 -11.72 -3.23
N LEU A 180 -16.58 -11.89 -4.52
CA LEU A 180 -15.58 -11.69 -5.57
C LEU A 180 -15.06 -10.25 -5.58
N GLY A 181 -15.93 -9.25 -5.43
CA GLY A 181 -15.55 -7.84 -5.34
C GLY A 181 -14.61 -7.57 -4.15
N THR A 182 -14.98 -8.03 -2.96
CA THR A 182 -14.13 -7.91 -1.76
C THR A 182 -12.80 -8.63 -1.91
N LEU A 183 -12.81 -9.86 -2.42
CA LEU A 183 -11.59 -10.62 -2.69
C LEU A 183 -10.68 -9.89 -3.68
N THR A 184 -11.26 -9.28 -4.71
CA THR A 184 -10.50 -8.54 -5.72
C THR A 184 -9.84 -7.29 -5.11
N PHE A 185 -10.54 -6.55 -4.23
CA PHE A 185 -9.93 -5.46 -3.47
C PHE A 185 -8.77 -5.93 -2.59
N GLN A 186 -8.93 -7.08 -1.94
CA GLN A 186 -7.89 -7.66 -1.09
C GLN A 186 -6.64 -8.05 -1.91
N LEU A 187 -6.82 -8.79 -3.01
CA LEU A 187 -5.70 -9.23 -3.84
C LEU A 187 -4.95 -8.06 -4.47
N GLU A 188 -5.66 -7.02 -4.90
CA GLU A 188 -5.01 -5.82 -5.42
C GLU A 188 -4.20 -5.07 -4.34
N SER A 189 -4.73 -4.98 -3.12
CA SER A 189 -4.02 -4.41 -1.96
C SER A 189 -2.73 -5.18 -1.67
N GLU A 190 -2.82 -6.51 -1.59
CA GLU A 190 -1.67 -7.38 -1.32
C GLU A 190 -0.60 -7.25 -2.41
N HIS A 191 -1.00 -7.20 -3.68
CA HIS A 191 -0.06 -7.01 -4.80
C HIS A 191 0.64 -5.64 -4.75
N ARG A 192 -0.08 -4.56 -4.41
CA ARG A 192 0.52 -3.22 -4.26
C ARG A 192 1.57 -3.20 -3.15
N ILE A 193 1.26 -3.82 -2.00
CA ILE A 193 2.19 -3.93 -0.87
C ILE A 193 3.42 -4.76 -1.24
N ASP A 194 3.24 -5.91 -1.89
CA ASP A 194 4.35 -6.79 -2.32
C ASP A 194 5.31 -6.07 -3.28
N THR A 195 4.77 -5.28 -4.21
CA THR A 195 5.58 -4.49 -5.15
C THR A 195 6.44 -3.44 -4.42
N LEU A 196 5.86 -2.76 -3.43
CA LEU A 196 6.59 -1.78 -2.61
C LEU A 196 7.67 -2.44 -1.74
N GLN A 197 7.37 -3.61 -1.15
CA GLN A 197 8.33 -4.37 -0.35
C GLN A 197 9.52 -4.86 -1.19
N LYS A 198 9.27 -5.40 -2.38
CA LYS A 198 10.34 -5.81 -3.32
C LYS A 198 11.21 -4.64 -3.73
N THR A 199 10.62 -3.47 -3.98
CA THR A 199 11.35 -2.24 -4.30
C THR A 199 12.23 -1.78 -3.13
N ALA A 200 11.67 -1.79 -1.90
CA ALA A 200 12.42 -1.44 -0.70
C ALA A 200 13.60 -2.41 -0.45
N LEU A 201 13.39 -3.71 -0.64
CA LEU A 201 14.45 -4.72 -0.51
C LEU A 201 15.60 -4.47 -1.50
N GLY A 202 15.28 -4.11 -2.75
CA GLY A 202 16.28 -3.73 -3.74
C GLY A 202 17.15 -2.54 -3.31
N ILE A 203 16.54 -1.53 -2.68
CA ILE A 203 17.27 -0.36 -2.15
C ILE A 203 18.14 -0.75 -0.96
N ILE A 204 17.65 -1.60 -0.05
CA ILE A 204 18.44 -2.10 1.08
C ILE A 204 19.66 -2.87 0.56
N LEU A 205 19.48 -3.74 -0.43
CA LEU A 205 20.60 -4.45 -1.05
C LEU A 205 21.62 -3.48 -1.67
N LEU A 206 21.14 -2.43 -2.34
CA LEU A 206 22.01 -1.39 -2.89
C LEU A 206 22.79 -0.64 -1.80
N ILE A 207 22.16 -0.30 -0.67
CA ILE A 207 22.83 0.31 0.49
C ILE A 207 23.94 -0.61 1.01
N VAL A 208 23.67 -1.91 1.15
CA VAL A 208 24.67 -2.89 1.60
C VAL A 208 25.84 -2.96 0.64
N VAL A 209 25.58 -2.98 -0.68
CA VAL A 209 26.63 -2.97 -1.70
C VAL A 209 27.46 -1.69 -1.63
N VAL A 210 26.83 -0.51 -1.48
CA VAL A 210 27.54 0.77 -1.33
C VAL A 210 28.43 0.76 -0.09
N LEU A 211 27.92 0.29 1.06
CA LEU A 211 28.72 0.16 2.30
C LEU A 211 29.91 -0.78 2.12
N PHE A 212 29.72 -1.91 1.43
CA PHE A 212 30.80 -2.85 1.16
C PHE A 212 31.87 -2.24 0.25
N LEU A 213 31.47 -1.51 -0.79
CA LEU A 213 32.39 -0.80 -1.68
C LEU A 213 33.12 0.33 -0.95
N GLU A 214 32.46 1.07 -0.06
CA GLU A 214 33.12 2.07 0.79
C GLU A 214 34.21 1.44 1.67
N ALA A 215 33.90 0.31 2.30
CA ALA A 215 34.85 -0.41 3.15
C ALA A 215 36.10 -0.84 2.36
N LEU A 216 35.93 -1.37 1.15
CA LEU A 216 37.02 -1.85 0.31
C LEU A 216 37.82 -0.74 -0.37
N PHE A 217 37.16 0.27 -0.93
CA PHE A 217 37.78 1.25 -1.82
C PHE A 217 38.07 2.61 -1.18
N VAL A 218 37.46 2.90 -0.03
CA VAL A 218 37.69 4.18 0.66
C VAL A 218 38.35 3.95 2.02
N ILE A 219 37.74 3.14 2.90
CA ILE A 219 38.24 2.94 4.27
C ILE A 219 39.55 2.16 4.29
N ARG A 220 39.61 0.99 3.66
CA ARG A 220 40.82 0.15 3.65
C ARG A 220 42.06 0.87 3.09
N PRO A 221 42.03 1.50 1.90
CA PRO A 221 43.20 2.21 1.40
C PRO A 221 43.59 3.41 2.27
N ALA A 222 42.61 4.12 2.87
CA ALA A 222 42.90 5.21 3.80
C ALA A 222 43.74 4.74 5.00
N ILE A 223 43.35 3.62 5.62
CA ILE A 223 44.06 3.05 6.77
C ILE A 223 45.49 2.65 6.37
N LEU A 224 45.65 2.01 5.21
CA LEU A 224 46.97 1.59 4.71
C LEU A 224 47.89 2.77 4.43
N GLU A 225 47.39 3.83 3.78
CA GLU A 225 48.19 5.02 3.50
C GLU A 225 48.57 5.78 4.77
N LEU A 226 47.67 5.85 5.76
CA LEU A 226 47.98 6.42 7.08
C LEU A 226 49.07 5.64 7.79
N ALA A 227 49.00 4.30 7.81
CA ALA A 227 50.04 3.45 8.39
C ALA A 227 51.41 3.65 7.71
N LEU A 228 51.42 3.80 6.38
CA LEU A 228 52.66 4.03 5.62
C LEU A 228 53.26 5.42 5.88
N ILE A 229 52.43 6.46 6.05
CA ILE A 229 52.88 7.80 6.45
C ILE A 229 53.45 7.76 7.88
N GLU A 230 52.81 7.04 8.80
CA GLU A 230 53.29 6.87 10.18
C GLU A 230 54.67 6.20 10.21
N GLU A 231 54.87 5.12 9.45
CA GLU A 231 56.14 4.41 9.36
C GLU A 231 57.27 5.31 8.79
N LYS A 232 56.99 6.08 7.74
CA LYS A 232 57.93 7.07 7.18
C LYS A 232 58.29 8.14 8.20
N CYS A 233 57.31 8.62 8.98
CA CYS A 233 57.52 9.62 10.01
C CYS A 233 58.43 9.08 11.13
N LYS A 234 58.18 7.85 11.62
CA LYS A 234 59.05 7.16 12.59
C LYS A 234 60.48 7.00 12.08
N LYS A 235 60.67 6.59 10.82
CA LYS A 235 62.01 6.48 10.21
C LYS A 235 62.74 7.82 10.12
N CYS A 236 62.05 8.91 9.79
CA CYS A 236 62.64 10.25 9.79
C CYS A 236 63.04 10.73 11.19
N LEU A 237 62.25 10.40 12.22
CA LEU A 237 62.56 10.73 13.62
C LEU A 237 63.79 9.96 14.12
N ASN A 238 63.83 8.63 13.96
CA ASN A 238 64.98 7.82 14.39
C ASN A 238 66.28 8.22 13.69
N LYS A 239 66.22 8.61 12.41
CA LYS A 239 67.39 9.10 11.67
C LYS A 239 67.96 10.39 12.27
N ARG A 240 67.11 11.24 12.84
CA ARG A 240 67.53 12.48 13.50
C ARG A 240 68.26 12.21 14.80
N GLU A 241 67.72 11.35 15.66
CA GLU A 241 68.35 10.95 16.93
C GLU A 241 69.74 10.34 16.69
N SER A 242 69.87 9.46 15.68
CA SER A 242 71.18 8.88 15.33
C SER A 242 72.23 9.86 14.79
N THR A 243 71.82 11.03 14.28
CA THR A 243 72.73 12.09 13.81
C THR A 243 73.03 13.15 14.86
N GLU A 244 72.26 13.22 15.94
CA GLU A 244 72.55 14.10 17.09
C GLU A 244 73.51 13.42 18.09
N ASP A 245 73.63 12.08 18.06
CA ASP A 245 74.56 11.27 18.89
C ASP A 245 75.92 10.94 18.22
N SER A 246 76.22 11.46 17.03
CA SER A 246 77.51 11.30 16.31
C SER A 246 78.22 12.62 16.11
#